data_AF-A0A9C6TVR2-F1
#
_entry.id   AF-A0A9C6TVR2-F1
#
_cell.length_a   1.000
_cell.length_b   1.000
_cell.length_c   1.000
_cell.angle_alpha   90.00
_cell.angle_beta   90.00
_cell.angle_gamma   90.00
#
_symmetry.space_group_name_H-M   'P 1'
#
loop_
_entity.id
_entity.type
_entity.pdbx_description
1 polymer ?
#
loop_
_entity_poly.entity_id
_entity_poly.type
_entity_poly.pdbx_seq_one_letter_code
_entity_poly.pdbx_strand_id
1 'polypeptide(L)'
;MGDCTFFRKDLKVNPQSNVIVKENDQEGHVFEEWYAQYLKMANMKMPNPIKGLVSKRRKRYTQDGFDLDLTYIQNNLIAMGFPAEKLEGVYRNHIDDVYKFLEKKHKDHYKIYNLCSERSYDGARFHQRVANYPFDDHNPPTMEVIQPFCADVHNWLSQDTKNVAAVHCKAGKGRTGTMVCCYMLHAKHFQKASDALSYYGERRTHDKKGVTIPSQRRYVEYYASLVQEQLVYRPVTLAIREIRLEPTPVLNGGQSTITFSISVGSEKHFVSPTYEVKKGVPSLTIKMEHLVPLQGDIKVDFFNKPKMMRKEKLFHFWFNTFFVKKEANLNVPDMKENGNEVERPERTIRALSYDEQAQIGQVDASSRSVRTRSLASLDPDAKMVVLTLDKWELDDAHKDKQNKIFAADFRVHVLMARLPPTEPSEWHKPCLHSGNALHLTETPSESSEADSTDPSTAEEDEEEEEEEEDGWESAARHVAEL
;
A
#
# COMPACT_ATOMS: atom_id res chain seq x y z
N MET A 1 34.05 -36.91 41.49
CA MET A 1 35.01 -36.88 42.62
C MET A 1 35.54 -35.47 42.75
N GLY A 2 35.37 -34.86 43.91
CA GLY A 2 35.81 -33.49 44.23
C GLY A 2 34.73 -32.74 45.02
N ASP A 3 34.86 -32.74 46.34
CA ASP A 3 33.85 -32.47 47.37
C ASP A 3 33.27 -31.06 47.44
N CYS A 4 31.95 -31.00 47.64
CA CYS A 4 31.25 -29.91 48.30
C CYS A 4 31.34 -30.10 49.82
N THR A 5 31.97 -29.18 50.56
CA THR A 5 31.56 -28.78 51.93
C THR A 5 32.46 -27.65 52.46
N PHE A 6 31.91 -26.86 53.39
CA PHE A 6 32.47 -25.70 54.13
C PHE A 6 32.37 -24.35 53.39
N PHE A 7 31.67 -23.31 53.86
CA PHE A 7 31.21 -22.94 55.21
C PHE A 7 29.76 -22.41 55.19
N ARG A 8 28.91 -23.00 56.02
CA ARG A 8 27.70 -22.36 56.55
C ARG A 8 28.08 -21.89 57.95
N LYS A 9 28.30 -20.59 58.15
CA LYS A 9 28.31 -19.96 59.48
C LYS A 9 27.89 -18.49 59.37
N ASP A 10 26.81 -18.20 60.10
CA ASP A 10 26.40 -16.90 60.64
C ASP A 10 25.90 -15.82 59.66
N LEU A 11 24.73 -16.07 59.06
CA LEU A 11 23.85 -14.99 58.57
C LEU A 11 22.83 -14.64 59.66
N LYS A 12 23.01 -13.48 60.31
CA LYS A 12 21.93 -12.83 61.08
C LYS A 12 21.16 -11.91 60.15
N VAL A 13 19.86 -12.17 60.00
CA VAL A 13 18.92 -11.29 59.28
C VAL A 13 18.57 -10.10 60.18
N ASN A 14 18.86 -8.89 59.73
CA ASN A 14 18.37 -7.65 60.34
C ASN A 14 17.06 -7.22 59.62
N PRO A 15 15.91 -7.07 60.30
CA PRO A 15 14.63 -6.87 59.63
C PRO A 15 14.34 -5.45 59.10
N GLN A 16 15.31 -4.51 59.13
CA GLN A 16 15.02 -3.09 58.83
C GLN A 16 15.91 -2.40 57.78
N SER A 17 16.72 -3.13 57.00
CA SER A 17 17.42 -2.54 55.85
C SER A 17 17.84 -3.62 54.84
N ASN A 18 17.35 -3.55 53.60
CA ASN A 18 17.77 -4.42 52.50
C ASN A 18 19.16 -4.01 51.94
N VAL A 19 20.20 -4.04 52.76
CA VAL A 19 21.60 -3.88 52.32
C VAL A 19 22.47 -4.87 53.08
N ILE A 20 23.13 -5.77 52.34
CA ILE A 20 24.18 -6.65 52.87
C ILE A 20 25.51 -5.98 52.53
N VAL A 21 26.28 -5.55 53.52
CA VAL A 21 27.65 -5.04 53.34
C VAL A 21 28.63 -6.13 53.78
N LYS A 22 29.57 -6.48 52.91
CA LYS A 22 30.79 -7.24 53.27
C LYS A 22 32.01 -6.33 53.12
N GLU A 23 32.87 -6.35 54.12
CA GLU A 23 34.21 -5.74 54.09
C GLU A 23 35.09 -6.48 53.07
N ASN A 24 35.30 -5.87 51.91
CA ASN A 24 36.55 -5.80 51.12
C ASN A 24 36.22 -5.27 49.72
N ASP A 25 36.62 -4.02 49.45
CA ASP A 25 36.19 -3.17 48.31
C ASP A 25 36.65 -3.58 46.90
N GLN A 26 37.20 -4.79 46.71
CA GLN A 26 37.61 -5.26 45.37
C GLN A 26 36.74 -6.39 44.81
N GLU A 27 36.13 -7.23 45.65
CA GLU A 27 35.26 -8.32 45.18
C GLU A 27 33.81 -7.86 44.92
N GLY A 28 33.35 -6.81 45.61
CA GLY A 28 32.01 -6.24 45.43
C GLY A 28 31.79 -5.60 44.05
N HIS A 29 32.81 -4.95 43.49
CA HIS A 29 32.75 -4.37 42.15
C HIS A 29 32.64 -5.43 41.05
N VAL A 30 33.35 -6.56 41.20
CA VAL A 30 33.29 -7.68 40.25
C VAL A 30 31.94 -8.39 40.32
N PHE A 31 31.35 -8.49 41.53
CA PHE A 31 30.03 -9.10 41.70
C PHE A 31 28.90 -8.22 41.14
N GLU A 32 28.95 -6.90 41.34
CA GLU A 32 28.02 -5.93 40.74
C GLU A 32 28.11 -5.92 39.21
N GLU A 33 29.32 -5.94 38.63
CA GLU A 33 29.50 -6.00 37.18
C GLU A 33 29.01 -7.33 36.59
N TRP A 34 29.32 -8.45 37.24
CA TRP A 34 28.86 -9.77 36.82
C TRP A 34 27.35 -9.92 36.98
N TYR A 35 26.75 -9.39 38.06
CA TYR A 35 25.31 -9.41 38.29
C TYR A 35 24.57 -8.46 37.32
N ALA A 36 25.16 -7.31 36.98
CA ALA A 36 24.64 -6.42 35.93
C ALA A 36 24.74 -7.06 34.52
N GLN A 37 25.82 -7.81 34.23
CA GLN A 37 25.94 -8.62 33.01
C GLN A 37 24.93 -9.78 33.00
N TYR A 38 24.77 -10.48 34.12
CA TYR A 38 23.81 -11.56 34.29
C TYR A 38 22.37 -11.06 34.15
N LEU A 39 22.01 -9.91 34.75
CA LEU A 39 20.71 -9.26 34.56
C LEU A 39 20.52 -8.75 33.12
N LYS A 40 21.59 -8.28 32.44
CA LYS A 40 21.55 -7.97 31.00
C LYS A 40 21.28 -9.23 30.17
N MET A 41 21.93 -10.35 30.47
CA MET A 41 21.76 -11.63 29.76
C MET A 41 20.42 -12.30 30.10
N ALA A 42 19.92 -12.15 31.33
CA ALA A 42 18.64 -12.68 31.80
C ALA A 42 17.45 -11.82 31.34
N ASN A 43 17.63 -10.52 31.09
CA ASN A 43 16.65 -9.62 30.47
C ASN A 43 16.77 -9.54 28.94
N MET A 44 17.70 -10.27 28.32
CA MET A 44 17.62 -10.52 26.89
C MET A 44 16.43 -11.44 26.64
N LYS A 45 15.29 -10.83 26.27
CA LYS A 45 14.22 -11.59 25.61
C LYS A 45 14.86 -12.29 24.42
N MET A 46 14.95 -13.62 24.50
CA MET A 46 15.29 -14.45 23.34
C MET A 46 14.40 -13.99 22.18
N PRO A 47 14.95 -13.65 21.00
CA PRO A 47 14.13 -13.28 19.86
C PRO A 47 13.14 -14.42 19.63
N ASN A 48 11.84 -14.11 19.68
CA ASN A 48 10.83 -15.14 19.43
C ASN A 48 10.94 -15.52 17.94
N PRO A 49 11.42 -16.73 17.60
CA PRO A 49 11.71 -17.10 16.22
C PRO A 49 10.46 -16.96 15.33
N ILE A 50 9.27 -17.15 15.90
CA ILE A 50 7.98 -17.01 15.21
C ILE A 50 7.75 -15.56 14.77
N LYS A 51 8.08 -14.59 15.63
CA LYS A 51 7.94 -13.17 15.29
C LYS A 51 8.92 -12.78 14.18
N GLY A 52 10.16 -13.24 14.26
CA GLY A 52 11.18 -13.03 13.22
C GLY A 52 10.71 -13.55 11.86
N LEU A 53 10.09 -14.73 11.85
CA LEU A 53 9.55 -15.37 10.65
C LEU A 53 8.43 -14.54 10.01
N VAL A 54 7.47 -14.05 10.80
CA VAL A 54 6.36 -13.24 10.28
C VAL A 54 6.83 -11.87 9.78
N SER A 55 7.84 -11.26 10.41
CA SER A 55 8.41 -10.00 9.93
C SER A 55 9.26 -10.13 8.67
N LYS A 56 9.71 -11.35 8.32
CA LYS A 56 10.56 -11.62 7.15
C LYS A 56 11.70 -10.60 6.99
N ARG A 57 11.74 -9.91 5.85
CA ARG A 57 12.76 -8.92 5.45
C ARG A 57 12.54 -7.52 6.04
N ARG A 58 11.54 -7.31 6.90
CA ARG A 58 11.22 -6.00 7.50
C ARG A 58 12.19 -5.68 8.65
N LYS A 59 12.63 -4.42 8.74
CA LYS A 59 13.55 -3.99 9.80
C LYS A 59 12.81 -3.87 11.12
N ARG A 60 13.15 -4.73 12.07
CA ARG A 60 12.58 -4.72 13.43
C ARG A 60 13.33 -3.76 14.34
N TYR A 61 12.63 -3.23 15.34
CA TYR A 61 13.22 -2.53 16.46
C TYR A 61 13.55 -3.52 17.57
N THR A 62 14.85 -3.77 17.81
CA THR A 62 15.36 -4.77 18.78
C THR A 62 16.16 -4.15 19.93
N GLN A 63 15.90 -2.89 20.27
CA GLN A 63 16.67 -2.12 21.26
C GLN A 63 15.86 -1.90 22.56
N ASP A 64 16.54 -1.53 23.65
CA ASP A 64 15.92 -1.12 24.93
C ASP A 64 14.94 -2.11 25.56
N GLY A 65 15.12 -3.40 25.26
CA GLY A 65 14.28 -4.50 25.74
C GLY A 65 13.01 -4.73 24.91
N PHE A 66 12.86 -4.06 23.76
CA PHE A 66 11.76 -4.26 22.82
C PHE A 66 12.21 -5.07 21.62
N ASP A 67 11.31 -5.89 21.11
CA ASP A 67 11.43 -6.61 19.84
C ASP A 67 10.11 -6.45 19.08
N LEU A 68 10.04 -5.40 18.26
CA LEU A 68 8.82 -4.98 17.56
C LEU A 68 9.07 -4.88 16.06
N ASP A 69 8.11 -5.32 15.25
CA ASP A 69 8.03 -4.97 13.84
C ASP A 69 7.65 -3.49 13.71
N LEU A 70 8.63 -2.62 13.90
CA LEU A 70 8.52 -1.18 14.01
C LEU A 70 9.80 -0.55 13.48
N THR A 71 9.67 0.51 12.70
CA THR A 71 10.80 1.24 12.13
C THR A 71 10.53 2.75 12.18
N TYR A 72 11.49 3.52 12.66
CA TYR A 72 11.51 4.97 12.46
C TYR A 72 11.91 5.26 11.01
N ILE A 73 10.93 5.60 10.17
CA ILE A 73 11.21 6.05 8.80
C ILE A 73 11.97 7.37 8.87
N GLN A 74 11.46 8.31 9.68
CA GLN A 74 12.14 9.53 10.14
C GLN A 74 12.08 9.60 11.67
N ASN A 75 12.75 10.58 12.30
CA ASN A 75 12.83 10.69 13.76
C ASN A 75 11.46 10.77 14.44
N ASN A 76 10.48 11.41 13.80
CA ASN A 76 9.11 11.59 14.29
C ASN A 76 8.05 10.85 13.45
N LEU A 77 8.46 9.94 12.57
CA LEU A 77 7.56 9.18 11.69
C LEU A 77 7.89 7.70 11.73
N ILE A 78 7.01 6.93 12.33
CA ILE A 78 7.12 5.48 12.53
C ILE A 78 6.23 4.74 11.54
N ALA A 79 6.75 3.68 10.94
CA ALA A 79 5.99 2.64 10.27
C ALA A 79 6.07 1.35 11.09
N MET A 80 4.94 0.69 11.34
CA MET A 80 4.91 -0.54 12.12
C MET A 80 3.89 -1.56 11.59
N GLY A 81 4.06 -2.82 11.99
CA GLY A 81 3.04 -3.85 11.83
C GLY A 81 1.89 -3.69 12.83
N PHE A 82 0.77 -4.37 12.56
CA PHE A 82 -0.46 -4.28 13.34
C PHE A 82 -0.24 -4.57 14.84
N PRO A 83 -0.72 -3.71 15.76
CA PRO A 83 -0.70 -3.97 17.19
C PRO A 83 -1.83 -4.96 17.55
N ALA A 84 -1.49 -6.24 17.62
CA ALA A 84 -2.45 -7.32 17.80
C ALA A 84 -2.82 -7.53 19.27
N GLU A 85 -4.11 -7.78 19.51
CA GLU A 85 -4.63 -8.25 20.79
C GLU A 85 -4.58 -9.79 20.88
N LYS A 86 -4.57 -10.33 22.10
CA LYS A 86 -4.72 -11.77 22.39
C LYS A 86 -3.68 -12.64 21.65
N LEU A 87 -4.07 -13.84 21.22
CA LEU A 87 -3.22 -14.87 20.62
C LEU A 87 -2.50 -14.40 19.34
N GLU A 88 -3.06 -13.44 18.59
CA GLU A 88 -2.38 -12.88 17.43
C GLU A 88 -1.09 -12.11 17.80
N GLY A 89 -0.97 -11.63 19.04
CA GLY A 89 0.24 -10.99 19.57
C GLY A 89 1.43 -11.94 19.80
N VAL A 90 1.22 -13.25 19.67
CA VAL A 90 2.28 -14.27 19.74
C VAL A 90 3.19 -14.18 18.51
N TYR A 91 2.62 -13.96 17.34
CA TYR A 91 3.34 -13.91 16.06
C TYR A 91 3.44 -12.49 15.47
N ARG A 92 2.58 -11.55 15.89
CA ARG A 92 2.65 -10.10 15.56
C ARG A 92 3.17 -9.26 16.73
N ASN A 93 3.15 -7.94 16.57
CA ASN A 93 3.40 -7.01 17.67
C ASN A 93 2.29 -7.17 18.71
N HIS A 94 2.64 -7.62 19.91
CA HIS A 94 1.68 -7.64 21.01
C HIS A 94 1.35 -6.19 21.38
N ILE A 95 0.06 -5.84 21.44
CA ILE A 95 -0.38 -4.46 21.65
C ILE A 95 0.16 -3.85 22.96
N ASP A 96 0.39 -4.66 24.01
CA ASP A 96 1.06 -4.22 25.25
C ASP A 96 2.51 -3.79 25.06
N ASP A 97 3.25 -4.50 24.22
CA ASP A 97 4.64 -4.15 23.97
C ASP A 97 4.72 -2.84 23.16
N VAL A 98 3.78 -2.63 22.22
CA VAL A 98 3.65 -1.36 21.48
C VAL A 98 3.26 -0.22 22.40
N TYR A 99 2.28 -0.42 23.28
CA TYR A 99 1.89 0.57 24.31
C TYR A 99 3.07 0.94 25.21
N LYS A 100 3.73 -0.07 25.81
CA LYS A 100 4.90 0.15 26.68
C LYS A 100 6.03 0.87 25.95
N PHE A 101 6.25 0.55 24.68
CA PHE A 101 7.24 1.23 23.85
C PHE A 101 6.90 2.71 23.66
N LEU A 102 5.67 3.02 23.23
CA LEU A 102 5.23 4.38 22.97
C LEU A 102 5.19 5.21 24.27
N GLU A 103 4.72 4.64 25.38
CA GLU A 103 4.74 5.31 26.68
C GLU A 103 6.16 5.53 27.22
N LYS A 104 7.09 4.59 27.01
CA LYS A 104 8.47 4.74 27.46
C LYS A 104 9.27 5.74 26.62
N LYS A 105 9.02 5.79 25.31
CA LYS A 105 9.82 6.59 24.36
C LYS A 105 9.20 7.94 24.03
N HIS A 106 7.88 8.02 23.94
CA HIS A 106 7.13 9.16 23.41
C HIS A 106 5.92 9.51 24.27
N LYS A 107 6.04 9.36 25.59
CA LYS A 107 4.94 9.64 26.53
C LYS A 107 4.25 10.95 26.18
N ASP A 108 2.93 10.90 26.01
CA ASP A 108 2.06 12.04 25.66
C ASP A 108 2.32 12.72 24.31
N HIS A 109 3.28 12.23 23.53
CA HIS A 109 3.75 12.80 22.27
C HIS A 109 3.62 11.82 21.10
N TYR A 110 2.71 10.84 21.14
CA TYR A 110 2.42 9.99 19.98
C TYR A 110 0.96 10.02 19.55
N LYS A 111 0.74 9.87 18.24
CA LYS A 111 -0.58 9.58 17.65
C LYS A 111 -0.45 8.44 16.65
N ILE A 112 -1.40 7.52 16.68
CA ILE A 112 -1.42 6.30 15.87
C ILE A 112 -2.40 6.47 14.71
N TYR A 113 -2.02 5.99 13.53
CA TYR A 113 -2.82 6.02 12.33
C TYR A 113 -3.03 4.59 11.82
N ASN A 114 -4.26 4.09 11.92
CA ASN A 114 -4.66 2.77 11.47
C ASN A 114 -5.19 2.82 10.03
N LEU A 115 -4.58 2.04 9.14
CA LEU A 115 -4.95 1.94 7.73
C LEU A 115 -5.74 0.67 7.38
N CYS A 116 -5.99 -0.22 8.35
CA CYS A 116 -6.74 -1.46 8.11
C CYS A 116 -8.24 -1.19 7.95
N SER A 117 -8.84 -1.65 6.85
CA SER A 117 -10.30 -1.76 6.72
C SER A 117 -10.84 -3.00 7.43
N GLU A 118 -10.00 -4.02 7.56
CA GLU A 118 -10.35 -5.35 8.04
C GLU A 118 -10.11 -5.57 9.54
N ARG A 119 -9.40 -4.66 10.22
CA ARG A 119 -9.00 -4.81 11.62
C ARG A 119 -9.05 -3.48 12.38
N SER A 120 -9.46 -3.55 13.64
CA SER A 120 -9.44 -2.45 14.60
C SER A 120 -9.13 -2.98 16.00
N TYR A 121 -8.89 -2.07 16.94
CA TYR A 121 -8.64 -2.33 18.36
C TYR A 121 -9.15 -1.14 19.17
N ASP A 122 -9.29 -1.31 20.49
CA ASP A 122 -9.78 -0.24 21.36
C ASP A 122 -8.76 0.92 21.44
N GLY A 123 -9.13 2.07 20.90
CA GLY A 123 -8.32 3.29 20.94
C GLY A 123 -8.08 3.84 22.34
N ALA A 124 -8.90 3.48 23.33
CA ALA A 124 -8.76 3.95 24.70
C ALA A 124 -7.43 3.50 25.33
N ARG A 125 -6.91 2.37 24.85
CA ARG A 125 -5.60 1.81 25.21
C ARG A 125 -4.43 2.74 24.89
N PHE A 126 -4.61 3.64 23.94
CA PHE A 126 -3.64 4.63 23.50
C PHE A 126 -4.12 6.06 23.80
N HIS A 127 -4.87 6.24 24.89
CA HIS A 127 -5.37 7.54 25.35
C HIS A 127 -6.22 8.27 24.29
N GLN A 128 -6.98 7.53 23.48
CA GLN A 128 -7.77 8.07 22.37
C GLN A 128 -6.93 8.78 21.29
N ARG A 129 -5.61 8.54 21.24
CA ARG A 129 -4.69 9.10 20.22
C ARG A 129 -4.58 8.17 19.01
N VAL A 130 -5.72 7.71 18.49
CA VAL A 130 -5.81 6.84 17.29
C VAL A 130 -6.73 7.49 16.26
N ALA A 131 -6.28 7.58 15.01
CA ALA A 131 -7.08 8.00 13.86
C ALA A 131 -7.15 6.87 12.82
N ASN A 132 -8.29 6.71 12.16
CA ASN A 132 -8.52 5.65 11.18
C ASN A 132 -8.63 6.23 9.77
N TYR A 133 -7.85 5.67 8.84
CA TYR A 133 -7.89 5.99 7.40
C TYR A 133 -7.88 4.67 6.61
N PRO A 134 -8.95 3.86 6.72
CA PRO A 134 -8.96 2.48 6.26
C PRO A 134 -9.00 2.36 4.73
N PHE A 135 -8.24 1.40 4.19
CA PHE A 135 -8.41 0.92 2.82
C PHE A 135 -7.92 -0.53 2.68
N ASP A 136 -8.47 -1.20 1.68
CA ASP A 136 -8.34 -2.64 1.51
C ASP A 136 -6.90 -3.08 1.26
N ASP A 137 -6.57 -4.27 1.77
CA ASP A 137 -5.23 -4.82 1.62
C ASP A 137 -4.88 -5.02 0.14
N HIS A 138 -3.61 -4.82 -0.19
CA HIS A 138 -3.08 -4.90 -1.57
C HIS A 138 -3.74 -3.95 -2.59
N ASN A 139 -4.54 -2.97 -2.17
CA ASN A 139 -5.11 -1.93 -3.02
C ASN A 139 -4.50 -0.56 -2.68
N PRO A 140 -4.55 0.44 -3.58
CA PRO A 140 -4.27 1.82 -3.22
C PRO A 140 -5.43 2.43 -2.39
N PRO A 141 -5.18 3.50 -1.61
CA PRO A 141 -6.24 4.28 -1.00
C PRO A 141 -7.01 5.05 -2.08
N THR A 142 -8.25 5.50 -1.78
CA THR A 142 -8.90 6.49 -2.65
C THR A 142 -8.14 7.81 -2.62
N MET A 143 -8.15 8.56 -3.73
CA MET A 143 -7.43 9.83 -3.80
C MET A 143 -7.90 10.84 -2.74
N GLU A 144 -9.19 10.80 -2.40
CA GLU A 144 -9.81 11.69 -1.43
C GLU A 144 -9.36 11.46 0.02
N VAL A 145 -8.86 10.26 0.35
CA VAL A 145 -8.39 9.91 1.70
C VAL A 145 -6.95 10.37 1.95
N ILE A 146 -6.13 10.51 0.89
CA ILE A 146 -4.70 10.81 1.02
C ILE A 146 -4.45 12.19 1.63
N GLN A 147 -5.11 13.24 1.12
CA GLN A 147 -4.88 14.61 1.59
C GLN A 147 -5.32 14.81 3.05
N PRO A 148 -6.53 14.38 3.48
CA PRO A 148 -6.93 14.45 4.89
C PRO A 148 -5.97 13.72 5.83
N PHE A 149 -5.50 12.52 5.46
CA PHE A 149 -4.48 11.81 6.23
C PHE A 149 -3.19 12.64 6.36
N CYS A 150 -2.67 13.15 5.25
CA CYS A 150 -1.42 13.91 5.26
C CYS A 150 -1.55 15.19 6.10
N ALA A 151 -2.68 15.88 5.99
CA ALA A 151 -2.97 17.10 6.75
C ALA A 151 -3.09 16.80 8.26
N ASP A 152 -3.74 15.71 8.65
CA ASP A 152 -3.82 15.28 10.05
C ASP A 152 -2.42 14.97 10.61
N VAL A 153 -1.63 14.15 9.93
CA VAL A 153 -0.25 13.84 10.32
C VAL A 153 0.59 15.12 10.43
N HIS A 154 0.49 16.02 9.44
CA HIS A 154 1.22 17.28 9.46
C HIS A 154 0.81 18.18 10.61
N ASN A 155 -0.49 18.31 10.88
CA ASN A 155 -1.01 19.10 11.98
C ASN A 155 -0.56 18.55 13.34
N TRP A 156 -0.63 17.23 13.55
CA TRP A 156 -0.15 16.60 14.78
C TRP A 156 1.36 16.84 15.00
N LEU A 157 2.18 16.58 13.98
CA LEU A 157 3.63 16.73 14.08
C LEU A 157 4.09 18.19 14.20
N SER A 158 3.26 19.15 13.79
CA SER A 158 3.58 20.59 13.89
C SER A 158 3.22 21.20 15.25
N GLN A 159 2.43 20.52 16.08
CA GLN A 159 2.01 21.04 17.39
C GLN A 159 3.14 21.02 18.43
N ASP A 160 4.04 20.04 18.36
CA ASP A 160 5.21 19.94 19.23
C ASP A 160 6.33 19.19 18.49
N THR A 161 7.56 19.69 18.59
CA THR A 161 8.78 19.05 18.05
C THR A 161 9.03 17.63 18.57
N LYS A 162 8.46 17.26 19.72
CA LYS A 162 8.54 15.92 20.31
C LYS A 162 7.48 14.97 19.74
N ASN A 163 6.46 15.48 19.07
CA ASN A 163 5.36 14.65 18.58
C ASN A 163 5.85 13.65 17.54
N VAL A 164 5.30 12.44 17.59
CA VAL A 164 5.59 11.32 16.73
C VAL A 164 4.29 10.76 16.15
N ALA A 165 4.30 10.43 14.87
CA ALA A 165 3.20 9.75 14.18
C ALA A 165 3.58 8.29 13.94
N ALA A 166 2.75 7.35 14.40
CA ALA A 166 2.93 5.92 14.18
C ALA A 166 1.87 5.39 13.22
N VAL A 167 2.27 5.07 12.00
CA VAL A 167 1.38 4.62 10.92
C VAL A 167 1.50 3.11 10.78
N HIS A 168 0.38 2.40 10.70
CA HIS A 168 0.39 0.96 10.54
C HIS A 168 -0.75 0.46 9.64
N CYS A 169 -0.56 -0.75 9.11
CA CYS A 169 -1.62 -1.58 8.51
C CYS A 169 -1.50 -2.99 9.11
N LYS A 170 -1.71 -4.06 8.31
CA LYS A 170 -1.38 -5.43 8.68
C LYS A 170 0.15 -5.59 8.83
N ALA A 171 0.91 -5.64 7.74
CA ALA A 171 2.37 -5.85 7.77
C ALA A 171 3.23 -4.57 7.92
N GLY A 172 2.64 -3.39 7.79
CA GLY A 172 3.38 -2.14 7.77
C GLY A 172 4.30 -2.00 6.54
N LYS A 173 3.94 -2.58 5.39
CA LYS A 173 4.73 -2.61 4.14
C LYS A 173 4.12 -1.73 3.06
N GLY A 174 3.20 -2.25 2.23
CA GLY A 174 2.60 -1.56 1.09
C GLY A 174 1.67 -0.40 1.44
N ARG A 175 0.56 -0.67 2.16
CA ARG A 175 -0.42 0.37 2.57
C ARG A 175 0.22 1.48 3.40
N THR A 176 0.96 1.11 4.45
CA THR A 176 1.72 2.06 5.27
C THR A 176 2.72 2.85 4.45
N GLY A 177 3.48 2.19 3.57
CA GLY A 177 4.45 2.88 2.72
C GLY A 177 3.81 3.87 1.77
N THR A 178 2.65 3.54 1.20
CA THR A 178 1.89 4.44 0.32
C THR A 178 1.57 5.74 1.05
N MET A 179 0.93 5.65 2.22
CA MET A 179 0.50 6.83 2.99
C MET A 179 1.70 7.60 3.57
N VAL A 180 2.73 6.91 4.06
CA VAL A 180 3.97 7.52 4.56
C VAL A 180 4.71 8.28 3.45
N CYS A 181 4.82 7.71 2.25
CA CYS A 181 5.42 8.39 1.10
C CYS A 181 4.62 9.64 0.71
N CYS A 182 3.30 9.54 0.63
CA CYS A 182 2.43 10.68 0.39
C CYS A 182 2.64 11.78 1.43
N TYR A 183 2.73 11.44 2.72
CA TYR A 183 3.02 12.42 3.76
C TYR A 183 4.38 13.09 3.59
N MET A 184 5.45 12.34 3.29
CA MET A 184 6.77 12.94 3.07
C MET A 184 6.80 13.89 1.86
N LEU A 185 6.00 13.62 0.83
CA LEU A 185 5.79 14.55 -0.29
C LEU A 185 4.98 15.78 0.14
N HIS A 186 3.89 15.59 0.91
CA HIS A 186 3.07 16.67 1.46
C HIS A 186 3.90 17.65 2.31
N ALA A 187 4.75 17.10 3.18
CA ALA A 187 5.66 17.86 4.03
C ALA A 187 6.89 18.41 3.28
N LYS A 188 6.99 18.18 1.97
CA LYS A 188 8.10 18.62 1.10
C LYS A 188 9.47 18.08 1.53
N HIS A 189 9.52 16.94 2.23
CA HIS A 189 10.76 16.24 2.55
C HIS A 189 11.40 15.62 1.30
N PHE A 190 10.56 15.22 0.34
CA PHE A 190 10.97 14.81 -1.00
C PHE A 190 10.15 15.57 -2.03
N GLN A 191 10.73 15.79 -3.20
CA GLN A 191 10.01 16.33 -4.35
C GLN A 191 9.43 15.21 -5.20
N LYS A 192 10.22 14.18 -5.53
CA LYS A 192 9.79 13.11 -6.44
C LYS A 192 9.23 11.91 -5.66
N ALA A 193 8.15 11.32 -6.18
CA ALA A 193 7.57 10.08 -5.66
C ALA A 193 8.60 8.94 -5.62
N SER A 194 9.45 8.83 -6.64
CA SER A 194 10.53 7.83 -6.70
C SER A 194 11.46 7.88 -5.50
N ASP A 195 11.79 9.09 -5.03
CA ASP A 195 12.77 9.31 -3.98
C ASP A 195 12.14 8.96 -2.62
N ALA A 196 10.90 9.38 -2.40
CA ALA A 196 10.13 8.98 -1.22
C ALA A 196 9.93 7.45 -1.13
N LEU A 197 9.56 6.80 -2.25
CA LEU A 197 9.36 5.35 -2.32
C LEU A 197 10.67 4.59 -2.06
N SER A 198 11.78 5.05 -2.66
CA SER A 198 13.11 4.45 -2.45
C SER A 198 13.55 4.60 -0.99
N TYR A 199 13.41 5.81 -0.44
CA TYR A 199 13.75 6.08 0.96
C TYR A 199 12.94 5.20 1.91
N TYR A 200 11.63 5.08 1.69
CA TYR A 200 10.79 4.21 2.51
C TYR A 200 11.24 2.74 2.43
N GLY A 201 11.50 2.22 1.22
CA GLY A 201 11.99 0.85 1.03
C GLY A 201 13.30 0.61 1.78
N GLU A 202 14.28 1.50 1.63
CA GLU A 202 15.58 1.40 2.31
C GLU A 202 15.47 1.49 3.83
N ARG A 203 14.54 2.28 4.35
CA ARG A 203 14.33 2.40 5.80
C ARG A 203 13.54 1.22 6.35
N ARG A 204 12.48 0.78 5.67
CA ARG A 204 11.53 -0.20 6.20
C ARG A 204 11.97 -1.66 6.01
N THR A 205 12.70 -1.98 4.95
CA THR A 205 13.06 -3.37 4.61
C THR A 205 14.56 -3.55 4.35
N HIS A 206 15.04 -4.78 4.47
CA HIS A 206 16.44 -5.14 4.20
C HIS A 206 16.73 -5.27 2.71
N ASP A 207 15.75 -5.69 1.92
CA ASP A 207 15.80 -5.91 0.46
C ASP A 207 15.41 -4.66 -0.37
N LYS A 208 15.10 -3.55 0.30
CA LYS A 208 14.58 -2.30 -0.28
C LYS A 208 13.20 -2.41 -0.95
N LYS A 209 12.50 -3.54 -0.82
CA LYS A 209 11.14 -3.74 -1.33
C LYS A 209 10.08 -3.21 -0.35
N GLY A 210 9.92 -1.89 -0.33
CA GLY A 210 8.87 -1.22 0.46
C GLY A 210 7.49 -1.32 -0.20
N VAL A 211 7.16 -0.35 -1.06
CA VAL A 211 5.91 -0.36 -1.86
C VAL A 211 6.22 -0.94 -3.24
N THR A 212 5.79 -2.17 -3.48
CA THR A 212 6.07 -2.93 -4.70
C THR A 212 4.89 -2.92 -5.68
N ILE A 213 3.66 -2.97 -5.17
CA ILE A 213 2.44 -3.02 -5.98
C ILE A 213 2.33 -1.76 -6.87
N PRO A 214 2.31 -1.91 -8.21
CA PRO A 214 2.29 -0.78 -9.13
C PRO A 214 1.16 0.22 -8.89
N SER A 215 -0.07 -0.23 -8.62
CA SER A 215 -1.18 0.66 -8.31
C SER A 215 -0.95 1.51 -7.06
N GLN A 216 -0.35 0.95 -6.00
CA GLN A 216 0.01 1.73 -4.81
C GLN A 216 1.05 2.81 -5.14
N ARG A 217 2.08 2.47 -5.93
CA ARG A 217 3.12 3.41 -6.38
C ARG A 217 2.54 4.53 -7.24
N ARG A 218 1.64 4.19 -8.16
CA ARG A 218 0.92 5.15 -9.02
C ARG A 218 0.17 6.20 -8.22
N TYR A 219 -0.45 5.81 -7.10
CA TYR A 219 -1.18 6.76 -6.25
C TYR A 219 -0.24 7.72 -5.49
N VAL A 220 0.99 7.28 -5.16
CA VAL A 220 2.02 8.19 -4.66
C VAL A 220 2.45 9.19 -5.74
N GLU A 221 2.56 8.77 -7.00
CA GLU A 221 2.87 9.64 -8.13
C GLU A 221 1.74 10.64 -8.43
N TYR A 222 0.48 10.19 -8.37
CA TYR A 222 -0.70 11.05 -8.46
C TYR A 222 -0.68 12.13 -7.38
N TYR A 223 -0.44 11.75 -6.14
CA TYR A 223 -0.39 12.70 -5.05
C TYR A 223 0.82 13.65 -5.14
N ALA A 224 1.98 13.17 -5.57
CA ALA A 224 3.14 14.03 -5.87
C ALA A 224 2.78 15.11 -6.89
N SER A 225 2.05 14.74 -7.95
CA SER A 225 1.59 15.68 -8.98
C SER A 225 0.65 16.74 -8.40
N LEU A 226 -0.31 16.36 -7.54
CA LEU A 226 -1.19 17.31 -6.86
C LEU A 226 -0.40 18.32 -6.02
N VAL A 227 0.60 17.86 -5.26
CA VAL A 227 1.41 18.72 -4.39
C VAL A 227 2.32 19.65 -5.19
N GLN A 228 3.03 19.13 -6.19
CA GLN A 228 3.98 19.91 -6.99
C GLN A 228 3.29 20.97 -7.84
N GLU A 229 2.20 20.58 -8.51
CA GLU A 229 1.44 21.46 -9.40
C GLU A 229 0.39 22.30 -8.65
N GLN A 230 0.25 22.12 -7.33
CA GLN A 230 -0.75 22.79 -6.48
C GLN A 230 -2.19 22.64 -7.02
N LEU A 231 -2.50 21.43 -7.50
CA LEU A 231 -3.79 21.13 -8.09
C LEU A 231 -4.83 20.83 -7.00
N VAL A 232 -6.04 21.34 -7.22
CA VAL A 232 -7.22 20.90 -6.46
C VAL A 232 -7.80 19.69 -7.17
N TYR A 233 -7.79 18.55 -6.47
CA TYR A 233 -8.45 17.35 -6.96
C TYR A 233 -9.95 17.61 -7.14
N ARG A 234 -10.47 17.21 -8.30
CA ARG A 234 -11.90 17.19 -8.57
C ARG A 234 -12.26 15.95 -9.38
N PRO A 235 -13.42 15.35 -9.15
CA PRO A 235 -13.86 14.22 -9.95
C PRO A 235 -13.98 14.58 -11.45
N VAL A 236 -13.50 13.70 -12.33
CA VAL A 236 -13.59 13.86 -13.79
C VAL A 236 -14.36 12.67 -14.36
N THR A 237 -15.41 12.94 -15.14
CA THR A 237 -16.21 11.87 -15.73
C THR A 237 -15.61 11.44 -17.08
N LEU A 238 -15.23 10.17 -17.17
CA LEU A 238 -14.76 9.53 -18.39
C LEU A 238 -15.66 8.33 -18.73
N ALA A 239 -15.74 7.97 -20.01
CA ALA A 239 -16.36 6.71 -20.42
C ALA A 239 -15.37 5.89 -21.24
N ILE A 240 -15.15 4.63 -20.85
CA ILE A 240 -14.27 3.73 -21.61
C ILE A 240 -14.95 3.39 -22.95
N ARG A 241 -14.19 3.53 -24.03
CA ARG A 241 -14.60 3.26 -25.42
C ARG A 241 -13.96 2.01 -25.97
N GLU A 242 -12.68 1.83 -25.67
CA GLU A 242 -11.89 0.71 -26.17
C GLU A 242 -10.85 0.33 -25.12
N ILE A 243 -10.63 -0.97 -24.95
CA ILE A 243 -9.47 -1.52 -24.25
C ILE A 243 -8.68 -2.37 -25.24
N ARG A 244 -7.37 -2.14 -25.33
CA ARG A 244 -6.46 -2.93 -26.15
C ARG A 244 -5.39 -3.59 -25.29
N LEU A 245 -5.16 -4.87 -25.51
CA LEU A 245 -4.05 -5.65 -24.95
C LEU A 245 -3.05 -5.95 -26.06
N GLU A 246 -1.78 -5.55 -25.87
CA GLU A 246 -0.76 -5.65 -26.92
C GLU A 246 0.66 -5.89 -26.36
N PRO A 247 1.36 -6.96 -26.78
CA PRO A 247 0.84 -8.10 -27.54
C PRO A 247 -0.25 -8.88 -26.77
N THR A 248 -0.95 -9.82 -27.39
CA THR A 248 -1.90 -10.67 -26.65
C THR A 248 -1.18 -11.55 -25.61
N PRO A 249 -1.73 -11.72 -24.39
CA PRO A 249 -1.18 -12.66 -23.40
C PRO A 249 -1.11 -14.09 -23.94
N VAL A 250 -0.04 -14.82 -23.61
CA VAL A 250 0.18 -16.21 -24.00
C VAL A 250 -0.37 -17.11 -22.88
N LEU A 251 -1.63 -17.53 -23.02
CA LEU A 251 -2.24 -18.46 -22.05
C LEU A 251 -2.10 -19.90 -22.58
N ASN A 252 -1.63 -20.81 -21.73
CA ASN A 252 -1.47 -22.22 -22.06
C ASN A 252 -2.83 -22.84 -22.46
N GLY A 253 -2.91 -23.53 -23.61
CA GLY A 253 -4.13 -24.26 -24.02
C GLY A 253 -4.72 -23.99 -25.41
N GLY A 254 -3.99 -23.34 -26.34
CA GLY A 254 -4.39 -23.23 -27.76
C GLY A 254 -5.52 -22.22 -28.08
N GLN A 255 -6.47 -22.01 -27.17
CA GLN A 255 -7.45 -20.92 -27.17
C GLN A 255 -7.45 -20.23 -25.80
N SER A 256 -7.18 -18.94 -25.78
CA SER A 256 -7.19 -18.13 -24.57
C SER A 256 -8.52 -17.37 -24.48
N THR A 257 -9.11 -17.27 -23.29
CA THR A 257 -10.43 -16.63 -23.10
C THR A 257 -10.31 -15.52 -22.09
N ILE A 258 -10.52 -14.28 -22.52
CA ILE A 258 -10.36 -13.10 -21.66
C ILE A 258 -11.73 -12.57 -21.26
N THR A 259 -11.88 -12.27 -19.97
CA THR A 259 -12.99 -11.47 -19.42
C THR A 259 -12.41 -10.37 -18.55
N PHE A 260 -13.13 -9.26 -18.41
CA PHE A 260 -12.74 -8.20 -17.47
C PHE A 260 -13.94 -7.63 -16.74
N SER A 261 -13.68 -6.96 -15.61
CA SER A 261 -14.68 -6.18 -14.89
C SER A 261 -14.14 -4.81 -14.52
N ILE A 262 -15.02 -3.81 -14.52
CA ILE A 262 -14.71 -2.44 -14.10
C ILE A 262 -15.47 -2.17 -12.80
N SER A 263 -14.75 -1.71 -11.79
CA SER A 263 -15.32 -1.38 -10.48
C SER A 263 -14.97 0.06 -10.08
N VAL A 264 -15.90 0.71 -9.38
CA VAL A 264 -15.69 2.01 -8.72
C VAL A 264 -15.96 1.80 -7.24
N GLY A 265 -14.93 1.99 -6.41
CA GLY A 265 -14.98 1.51 -5.03
C GLY A 265 -15.22 -0.01 -4.98
N SER A 266 -16.22 -0.44 -4.20
CA SER A 266 -16.62 -1.85 -4.07
C SER A 266 -17.67 -2.31 -5.10
N GLU A 267 -18.24 -1.39 -5.89
CA GLU A 267 -19.32 -1.68 -6.83
C GLU A 267 -18.77 -2.07 -8.20
N LYS A 268 -19.29 -3.16 -8.80
CA LYS A 268 -18.97 -3.57 -10.17
C LYS A 268 -19.92 -2.87 -11.14
N HIS A 269 -19.41 -1.89 -11.86
CA HIS A 269 -20.18 -1.13 -12.86
C HIS A 269 -20.29 -1.86 -14.20
N PHE A 270 -19.33 -2.72 -14.52
CA PHE A 270 -19.34 -3.46 -15.77
C PHE A 270 -18.66 -4.82 -15.62
N VAL A 271 -19.22 -5.83 -16.28
CA VAL A 271 -18.59 -7.14 -16.48
C VAL A 271 -18.71 -7.47 -17.96
N SER A 272 -17.58 -7.79 -18.58
CA SER A 272 -17.54 -8.06 -20.00
C SER A 272 -18.10 -9.46 -20.34
N PRO A 273 -18.55 -9.68 -21.58
CA PRO A 273 -18.65 -11.03 -22.12
C PRO A 273 -17.25 -11.67 -22.23
N THR A 274 -17.21 -12.96 -22.56
CA THR A 274 -15.96 -13.68 -22.82
C THR A 274 -15.47 -13.41 -24.24
N TYR A 275 -14.21 -13.01 -24.38
CA TYR A 275 -13.54 -12.83 -25.66
C TYR A 275 -12.57 -13.99 -25.92
N GLU A 276 -12.76 -14.71 -27.02
CA GLU A 276 -11.83 -15.74 -27.48
C GLU A 276 -10.64 -15.07 -28.21
N VAL A 277 -9.42 -15.36 -27.76
CA VAL A 277 -8.17 -14.88 -28.34
C VAL A 277 -7.53 -16.02 -29.11
N LYS A 278 -7.41 -15.84 -30.43
CA LYS A 278 -6.78 -16.81 -31.33
C LYS A 278 -5.26 -16.69 -31.24
N LYS A 279 -4.57 -17.84 -31.29
CA LYS A 279 -3.11 -17.90 -31.35
C LYS A 279 -2.58 -17.11 -32.54
N GLY A 280 -1.55 -16.28 -32.31
CA GLY A 280 -0.88 -15.49 -33.36
C GLY A 280 -1.56 -14.16 -33.69
N VAL A 281 -2.66 -13.80 -33.02
CA VAL A 281 -3.22 -12.44 -33.10
C VAL A 281 -2.27 -11.49 -32.35
N PRO A 282 -1.81 -10.39 -32.97
CA PRO A 282 -0.83 -9.51 -32.33
C PRO A 282 -1.42 -8.72 -31.16
N SER A 283 -2.68 -8.27 -31.26
CA SER A 283 -3.35 -7.50 -30.20
C SER A 283 -4.82 -7.85 -30.09
N LEU A 284 -5.35 -7.81 -28.87
CA LEU A 284 -6.78 -7.94 -28.60
C LEU A 284 -7.37 -6.54 -28.41
N THR A 285 -8.24 -6.12 -29.31
CA THR A 285 -8.97 -4.85 -29.20
C THR A 285 -10.43 -5.11 -28.85
N ILE A 286 -10.87 -4.59 -27.71
CA ILE A 286 -12.22 -4.73 -27.18
C ILE A 286 -12.92 -3.37 -27.22
N LYS A 287 -13.96 -3.24 -28.04
CA LYS A 287 -14.78 -2.03 -28.12
C LYS A 287 -15.99 -2.16 -27.20
N MET A 288 -16.28 -1.09 -26.47
CA MET A 288 -17.43 -1.00 -25.57
C MET A 288 -18.68 -0.66 -26.37
N GLU A 289 -19.69 -1.53 -26.34
CA GLU A 289 -20.99 -1.29 -26.98
C GLU A 289 -21.79 -0.19 -26.24
N HIS A 290 -21.65 -0.16 -24.92
CA HIS A 290 -22.32 0.80 -24.05
C HIS A 290 -21.29 1.67 -23.32
N LEU A 291 -21.60 2.96 -23.23
CA LEU A 291 -20.78 3.88 -22.47
C LEU A 291 -21.10 3.73 -20.99
N VAL A 292 -20.07 3.42 -20.23
CA VAL A 292 -20.12 3.37 -18.78
C VAL A 292 -19.44 4.65 -18.28
N PRO A 293 -20.20 5.65 -17.77
CA PRO A 293 -19.62 6.81 -17.11
C PRO A 293 -18.90 6.35 -15.83
N LEU A 294 -17.66 6.78 -15.68
CA LEU A 294 -16.76 6.43 -14.59
C LEU A 294 -16.16 7.71 -14.03
N GLN A 295 -16.01 7.76 -12.72
CA GLN A 295 -15.50 8.93 -12.02
C GLN A 295 -14.70 8.50 -10.80
N GLY A 296 -13.61 9.22 -10.53
CA GLY A 296 -12.73 8.94 -9.39
C GLY A 296 -11.79 7.76 -9.64
N ASP A 297 -11.71 6.87 -8.64
CA ASP A 297 -10.81 5.72 -8.55
C ASP A 297 -11.43 4.47 -9.16
N ILE A 298 -10.82 3.97 -10.23
CA ILE A 298 -11.35 2.89 -11.07
C ILE A 298 -10.43 1.68 -11.00
N LYS A 299 -11.00 0.52 -10.69
CA LYS A 299 -10.32 -0.77 -10.79
C LYS A 299 -10.75 -1.49 -12.05
N VAL A 300 -9.79 -2.07 -12.78
CA VAL A 300 -10.06 -2.98 -13.89
C VAL A 300 -9.37 -4.31 -13.63
N ASP A 301 -10.16 -5.37 -13.48
CA ASP A 301 -9.66 -6.74 -13.28
C ASP A 301 -9.78 -7.55 -14.57
N PHE A 302 -8.72 -8.26 -14.94
CA PHE A 302 -8.68 -9.18 -16.08
C PHE A 302 -8.55 -10.63 -15.61
N PHE A 303 -9.23 -11.53 -16.33
CA PHE A 303 -9.29 -12.94 -15.99
C PHE A 303 -9.25 -13.83 -17.22
N ASN A 304 -8.65 -15.01 -17.04
CA ASN A 304 -8.78 -16.14 -17.94
C ASN A 304 -9.96 -17.01 -17.49
N LYS A 305 -10.89 -17.35 -18.38
CA LYS A 305 -12.03 -18.22 -18.05
C LYS A 305 -12.20 -19.36 -19.07
N PRO A 306 -11.35 -20.41 -19.01
CA PRO A 306 -11.46 -21.55 -19.92
C PRO A 306 -12.80 -22.29 -19.73
N LYS A 307 -13.31 -22.93 -20.78
CA LYS A 307 -14.66 -23.57 -20.77
C LYS A 307 -14.85 -24.65 -19.70
N MET A 308 -13.76 -25.29 -19.25
CA MET A 308 -13.78 -26.42 -18.30
C MET A 308 -12.97 -26.16 -17.02
N MET A 309 -12.41 -24.97 -16.84
CA MET A 309 -11.56 -24.65 -15.67
C MET A 309 -12.14 -23.48 -14.88
N ARG A 310 -11.66 -23.33 -13.64
CA ARG A 310 -12.00 -22.18 -12.81
C ARG A 310 -11.53 -20.89 -13.47
N LYS A 311 -12.25 -19.81 -13.18
CA LYS A 311 -11.84 -18.46 -13.54
C LYS A 311 -10.54 -18.10 -12.80
N GLU A 312 -9.50 -17.81 -13.55
CA GLU A 312 -8.17 -17.43 -13.04
C GLU A 312 -7.94 -15.94 -13.25
N LYS A 313 -7.37 -15.27 -12.25
CA LYS A 313 -7.02 -13.85 -12.37
C LYS A 313 -5.72 -13.73 -13.17
N LEU A 314 -5.69 -12.79 -14.10
CA LEU A 314 -4.51 -12.53 -14.92
C LEU A 314 -3.71 -11.36 -14.36
N PHE A 315 -4.37 -10.22 -14.25
CA PHE A 315 -3.80 -9.00 -13.70
C PHE A 315 -4.93 -8.03 -13.40
N HIS A 316 -4.60 -6.95 -12.70
CA HIS A 316 -5.50 -5.84 -12.54
C HIS A 316 -4.72 -4.54 -12.44
N PHE A 317 -5.43 -3.42 -12.45
CA PHE A 317 -4.83 -2.13 -12.18
C PHE A 317 -5.88 -1.14 -11.66
N TRP A 318 -5.40 -0.17 -10.89
CA TRP A 318 -6.16 1.01 -10.48
C TRP A 318 -5.68 2.25 -11.20
N PHE A 319 -6.60 3.10 -11.62
CA PHE A 319 -6.28 4.44 -12.10
C PHE A 319 -7.32 5.44 -11.62
N ASN A 320 -6.95 6.72 -11.59
CA ASN A 320 -7.89 7.77 -11.25
C ASN A 320 -8.16 8.65 -12.48
N THR A 321 -9.44 8.83 -12.79
CA THR A 321 -9.94 9.58 -13.96
C THR A 321 -9.40 11.01 -14.07
N PHE A 322 -9.08 11.68 -12.96
CA PHE A 322 -8.51 13.03 -12.95
C PHE A 322 -7.15 13.10 -13.64
N PHE A 323 -6.35 12.04 -13.54
CA PHE A 323 -4.96 12.02 -14.01
C PHE A 323 -4.81 11.53 -15.46
N VAL A 324 -5.92 11.13 -16.10
CA VAL A 324 -5.91 10.74 -17.51
C VAL A 324 -5.96 12.00 -18.39
N LYS A 325 -4.79 12.54 -18.71
CA LYS A 325 -4.63 13.82 -19.45
C LYS A 325 -4.18 13.66 -20.91
N LYS A 326 -3.55 12.54 -21.29
CA LYS A 326 -2.95 12.36 -22.62
C LYS A 326 -4.03 12.26 -23.70
N GLU A 327 -4.05 13.20 -24.63
CA GLU A 327 -4.93 13.16 -25.80
C GLU A 327 -4.55 11.98 -26.70
N ALA A 328 -5.57 11.28 -27.21
CA ALA A 328 -5.37 10.17 -28.12
C ALA A 328 -5.08 10.71 -29.53
N ASN A 329 -3.85 10.54 -30.02
CA ASN A 329 -3.55 10.79 -31.42
C ASN A 329 -4.14 9.64 -32.26
N LEU A 330 -5.36 9.84 -32.77
CA LEU A 330 -6.09 8.85 -33.57
C LEU A 330 -5.47 8.63 -34.98
N ASN A 331 -4.39 9.35 -35.33
CA ASN A 331 -3.79 9.39 -36.66
C ASN A 331 -2.31 8.94 -36.68
N VAL A 332 -1.97 7.72 -36.26
CA VAL A 332 -0.70 7.08 -36.70
C VAL A 332 -0.86 5.55 -36.72
N PRO A 333 -0.72 4.88 -37.89
CA PRO A 333 -0.35 3.47 -37.95
C PRO A 333 1.15 3.34 -37.63
N ASP A 334 1.52 2.53 -36.65
CA ASP A 334 2.90 2.26 -36.24
C ASP A 334 3.77 1.87 -37.47
N MET A 335 4.63 2.78 -37.92
CA MET A 335 5.73 2.45 -38.82
C MET A 335 6.87 1.91 -37.97
N LYS A 336 7.19 0.63 -38.19
CA LYS A 336 8.35 -0.06 -37.61
C LYS A 336 9.63 0.72 -37.91
N GLU A 337 10.33 1.18 -36.87
CA GLU A 337 11.72 1.61 -37.01
C GLU A 337 12.60 0.37 -37.18
N ASN A 338 13.13 0.22 -38.40
CA ASN A 338 14.22 -0.70 -38.68
C ASN A 338 15.47 -0.29 -37.88
N GLY A 339 16.17 -1.30 -37.37
CA GLY A 339 17.26 -1.16 -36.42
C GLY A 339 18.41 -0.25 -36.88
N ASN A 340 18.89 0.52 -35.91
CA ASN A 340 20.31 0.75 -35.65
C ASN A 340 20.44 1.06 -34.15
N GLU A 341 21.36 0.36 -33.48
CA GLU A 341 21.72 0.62 -32.09
C GLU A 341 22.33 2.02 -31.93
N VAL A 342 21.67 2.91 -31.17
CA VAL A 342 22.30 3.99 -30.40
C VAL A 342 21.40 4.34 -29.19
N GLU A 343 21.97 4.16 -27.99
CA GLU A 343 21.66 4.75 -26.65
C GLU A 343 20.20 4.90 -26.15
N ARG A 344 19.95 4.29 -24.98
CA ARG A 344 18.75 4.46 -24.12
C ARG A 344 18.42 5.94 -23.86
N PRO A 345 17.19 6.41 -24.16
CA PRO A 345 16.73 7.70 -23.64
C PRO A 345 16.12 7.53 -22.24
N GLU A 346 16.50 8.44 -21.36
CA GLU A 346 16.04 8.57 -19.99
C GLU A 346 14.52 8.78 -19.88
N ARG A 347 13.95 8.22 -18.79
CA ARG A 347 12.58 8.41 -18.32
C ARG A 347 12.18 9.89 -18.38
N THR A 348 11.25 10.21 -19.26
CA THR A 348 10.77 11.58 -19.44
C THR A 348 9.27 11.66 -19.11
N ILE A 349 8.96 11.89 -17.82
CA ILE A 349 7.92 12.87 -17.47
C ILE A 349 8.70 14.15 -17.16
N ARG A 350 9.07 14.90 -18.21
CA ARG A 350 9.63 16.24 -18.05
C ARG A 350 8.46 17.17 -17.76
N ALA A 351 8.39 17.60 -16.51
CA ALA A 351 7.77 18.87 -16.15
C ALA A 351 8.33 19.95 -17.09
N LEU A 352 7.44 20.69 -17.76
CA LEU A 352 7.82 21.80 -18.62
C LEU A 352 8.35 22.94 -17.75
N SER A 353 9.66 23.05 -17.65
CA SER A 353 10.38 24.27 -17.30
C SER A 353 10.50 25.15 -18.53
N TYR A 354 10.17 26.44 -18.42
CA TYR A 354 10.71 27.47 -19.31
C TYR A 354 10.86 28.78 -18.53
N ASP A 355 12.11 29.20 -18.35
CA ASP A 355 12.50 30.61 -18.30
C ASP A 355 13.29 30.89 -19.59
N GLU A 356 12.97 32.00 -20.25
CA GLU A 356 13.88 33.10 -20.60
C GLU A 356 13.40 33.81 -21.87
N GLN A 357 12.89 35.04 -21.74
CA GLN A 357 13.57 36.26 -22.21
C GLN A 357 12.62 37.46 -22.19
N ALA A 358 13.09 38.50 -21.51
CA ALA A 358 12.51 39.82 -21.48
C ALA A 358 12.72 40.52 -22.83
N GLN A 359 11.65 41.12 -23.38
CA GLN A 359 11.75 42.39 -24.08
C GLN A 359 10.51 43.26 -23.78
N ILE A 360 10.82 44.54 -23.67
CA ILE A 360 10.04 45.65 -23.13
C ILE A 360 8.93 46.08 -24.10
N GLY A 361 7.76 46.43 -23.57
CA GLY A 361 6.71 47.13 -24.30
C GLY A 361 5.48 47.41 -23.43
N GLN A 362 5.42 48.60 -22.84
CA GLN A 362 4.26 49.15 -22.11
C GLN A 362 3.02 49.24 -23.00
N VAL A 363 1.86 48.76 -22.54
CA VAL A 363 0.58 49.51 -22.63
C VAL A 363 -0.51 48.95 -21.70
N ASP A 364 -1.06 49.89 -20.94
CA ASP A 364 -2.41 50.04 -20.35
C ASP A 364 -3.05 49.01 -19.42
N ALA A 365 -3.31 49.53 -18.22
CA ALA A 365 -4.26 49.03 -17.24
C ALA A 365 -5.69 49.40 -17.65
N SER A 366 -6.53 48.41 -17.94
CA SER A 366 -7.98 48.51 -17.73
C SER A 366 -8.60 47.12 -17.50
N SER A 367 -9.49 47.08 -16.50
CA SER A 367 -10.38 46.00 -16.05
C SER A 367 -10.19 44.58 -16.64
N ARG A 368 -9.68 43.65 -15.83
CA ARG A 368 -9.93 42.21 -16.03
C ARG A 368 -10.87 41.68 -14.95
N SER A 369 -12.16 41.68 -15.29
CA SER A 369 -13.13 40.75 -14.71
C SER A 369 -12.57 39.32 -14.83
N VAL A 370 -12.52 38.61 -13.71
CA VAL A 370 -12.21 37.18 -13.64
C VAL A 370 -13.33 36.44 -14.38
N ARG A 371 -13.16 36.22 -15.69
CA ARG A 371 -14.04 35.37 -16.48
C ARG A 371 -13.74 33.92 -16.13
N THR A 372 -14.52 33.37 -15.20
CA THR A 372 -14.81 31.95 -15.09
C THR A 372 -15.31 31.47 -16.46
N ARG A 373 -14.48 30.72 -17.20
CA ARG A 373 -14.91 30.10 -18.47
C ARG A 373 -15.85 28.94 -18.16
N SER A 374 -17.14 29.21 -18.29
CA SER A 374 -18.19 28.18 -18.40
C SER A 374 -17.90 27.28 -19.59
N LEU A 375 -17.90 25.97 -19.35
CA LEU A 375 -17.67 24.89 -20.33
C LEU A 375 -18.98 24.42 -20.99
N ALA A 376 -20.03 25.25 -20.97
CA ALA A 376 -21.33 24.92 -21.55
C ALA A 376 -21.47 25.53 -22.95
N SER A 377 -20.83 24.89 -23.94
CA SER A 377 -21.30 24.89 -25.33
C SER A 377 -20.76 23.63 -26.01
N LEU A 378 -21.66 22.68 -26.27
CA LEU A 378 -21.35 21.38 -26.85
C LEU A 378 -20.70 21.53 -28.24
N ASP A 379 -19.51 20.94 -28.38
CA ASP A 379 -18.91 20.52 -29.65
C ASP A 379 -18.88 18.96 -29.63
N PRO A 380 -19.40 18.25 -30.64
CA PRO A 380 -19.46 16.77 -30.68
C PRO A 380 -18.10 16.05 -30.74
N ASP A 381 -16.99 16.75 -30.93
CA ASP A 381 -15.64 16.17 -30.95
C ASP A 381 -15.12 15.89 -29.53
N ALA A 382 -15.75 14.92 -28.86
CA ALA A 382 -15.35 14.44 -27.55
C ALA A 382 -13.83 14.17 -27.52
N LYS A 383 -13.07 15.00 -26.78
CA LYS A 383 -11.63 14.83 -26.59
C LYS A 383 -11.36 13.44 -26.04
N MET A 384 -10.90 12.56 -26.92
CA MET A 384 -10.50 11.20 -26.57
C MET A 384 -9.18 11.26 -25.83
N VAL A 385 -9.10 10.57 -24.70
CA VAL A 385 -7.89 10.44 -23.89
C VAL A 385 -7.50 8.98 -23.79
N VAL A 386 -6.20 8.72 -23.67
CA VAL A 386 -5.68 7.35 -23.57
C VAL A 386 -4.84 7.20 -22.31
N LEU A 387 -5.12 6.13 -21.56
CA LEU A 387 -4.23 5.61 -20.54
C LEU A 387 -3.47 4.43 -21.14
N THR A 388 -2.14 4.48 -21.17
CA THR A 388 -1.30 3.34 -21.52
C THR A 388 -0.57 2.89 -20.27
N LEU A 389 -0.65 1.61 -19.94
CA LEU A 389 0.09 0.99 -18.85
C LEU A 389 0.96 -0.14 -19.41
N ASP A 390 2.25 -0.10 -19.14
CA ASP A 390 3.15 -1.19 -19.49
C ASP A 390 3.02 -2.35 -18.48
N LYS A 391 3.53 -3.54 -18.80
CA LYS A 391 3.50 -4.74 -17.95
C LYS A 391 3.90 -4.47 -16.50
N TRP A 392 4.94 -3.68 -16.31
CA TRP A 392 5.52 -3.34 -15.00
C TRP A 392 4.64 -2.40 -14.18
N GLU A 393 3.59 -1.84 -14.79
CA GLU A 393 2.60 -0.98 -14.17
C GLU A 393 1.30 -1.74 -13.83
N LEU A 394 1.23 -3.05 -14.12
CA LEU A 394 0.05 -3.87 -13.87
C LEU A 394 0.26 -4.74 -12.63
N ASP A 395 -0.72 -4.72 -11.73
CA ASP A 395 -0.70 -5.56 -10.53
C ASP A 395 -0.84 -7.03 -10.96
N ASP A 396 -0.13 -7.93 -10.27
CA ASP A 396 0.07 -9.35 -10.62
C ASP A 396 0.94 -9.57 -11.89
N ALA A 397 0.65 -8.91 -13.02
CA ALA A 397 1.46 -9.09 -14.24
C ALA A 397 2.93 -8.61 -14.12
N HIS A 398 3.22 -7.63 -13.26
CA HIS A 398 4.59 -7.21 -12.98
C HIS A 398 5.44 -8.29 -12.28
N LYS A 399 4.81 -9.32 -11.70
CA LYS A 399 5.50 -10.43 -11.01
C LYS A 399 6.04 -11.48 -11.99
N ASP A 400 5.47 -11.59 -13.20
CA ASP A 400 5.95 -12.46 -14.28
C ASP A 400 7.30 -11.98 -14.85
N LYS A 401 8.41 -12.16 -14.13
CA LYS A 401 9.74 -11.67 -14.56
C LYS A 401 10.27 -12.44 -15.78
N GLN A 402 9.87 -13.70 -15.93
CA GLN A 402 10.33 -14.60 -16.98
C GLN A 402 9.55 -14.42 -18.29
N ASN A 403 8.48 -13.62 -18.30
CA ASN A 403 7.62 -13.36 -19.46
C ASN A 403 6.94 -14.62 -19.98
N LYS A 404 6.47 -15.49 -19.08
CA LYS A 404 5.79 -16.74 -19.43
C LYS A 404 4.40 -16.46 -19.99
N ILE A 405 3.65 -15.54 -19.38
CA ILE A 405 2.28 -15.19 -19.77
C ILE A 405 2.26 -13.87 -20.55
N PHE A 406 2.97 -12.86 -20.05
CA PHE A 406 2.98 -11.53 -20.63
C PHE A 406 4.35 -11.26 -21.24
N ALA A 407 4.38 -10.85 -22.51
CA ALA A 407 5.63 -10.41 -23.14
C ALA A 407 6.25 -9.21 -22.37
N ALA A 408 7.57 -9.03 -22.49
CA ALA A 408 8.27 -7.96 -21.79
C ALA A 408 7.80 -6.55 -22.18
N ASP A 409 7.30 -6.40 -23.41
CA ASP A 409 6.73 -5.19 -24.00
C ASP A 409 5.19 -5.16 -23.95
N PHE A 410 4.56 -6.04 -23.15
CA PHE A 410 3.11 -6.04 -22.95
C PHE A 410 2.60 -4.71 -22.41
N ARG A 411 1.49 -4.22 -23.01
CA ARG A 411 0.80 -2.98 -22.65
C ARG A 411 -0.70 -3.15 -22.67
N VAL A 412 -1.36 -2.34 -21.86
CA VAL A 412 -2.80 -2.12 -21.86
C VAL A 412 -3.07 -0.68 -22.24
N HIS A 413 -3.87 -0.48 -23.29
CA HIS A 413 -4.37 0.84 -23.67
C HIS A 413 -5.86 0.93 -23.31
N VAL A 414 -6.23 1.94 -22.55
CA VAL A 414 -7.62 2.26 -22.21
C VAL A 414 -7.96 3.60 -22.86
N LEU A 415 -8.72 3.53 -23.94
CA LEU A 415 -9.21 4.69 -24.66
C LEU A 415 -10.54 5.15 -24.06
N MET A 416 -10.62 6.41 -23.68
CA MET A 416 -11.76 6.98 -22.97
C MET A 416 -12.23 8.27 -23.63
N ALA A 417 -13.55 8.47 -23.63
CA ALA A 417 -14.16 9.75 -23.99
C ALA A 417 -14.34 10.60 -22.73
N ARG A 418 -13.91 11.86 -22.78
CA ARG A 418 -14.26 12.82 -21.72
C ARG A 418 -15.74 13.18 -21.83
N LEU A 419 -16.48 12.98 -20.74
CA LEU A 419 -17.87 13.40 -20.66
C LEU A 419 -17.96 14.80 -20.03
N PRO A 420 -18.94 15.63 -20.44
CA PRO A 420 -19.15 16.91 -19.80
C PRO A 420 -19.46 16.72 -18.30
N PRO A 421 -19.12 17.70 -17.45
CA PRO A 421 -19.53 17.67 -16.06
C PRO A 421 -21.06 17.55 -15.99
N THR A 422 -21.56 16.52 -15.31
CA THR A 422 -22.97 16.46 -14.95
C THR A 422 -23.19 17.47 -13.82
N GLU A 423 -24.12 18.41 -13.99
CA GLU A 423 -24.56 19.29 -12.89
C GLU A 423 -24.98 18.44 -11.68
N PRO A 424 -24.68 18.86 -10.44
CA PRO A 424 -25.02 18.12 -9.25
C PRO A 424 -26.53 18.24 -8.96
N SER A 425 -27.35 17.51 -9.71
CA SER A 425 -28.73 17.22 -9.37
C SER A 425 -29.10 15.82 -9.87
N GLU A 426 -29.63 15.00 -8.95
CA GLU A 426 -30.32 13.71 -9.18
C GLU A 426 -29.60 12.38 -8.82
N TRP A 427 -28.56 12.36 -7.98
CA TRP A 427 -28.06 11.09 -7.40
C TRP A 427 -27.94 11.05 -5.87
N HIS A 428 -28.67 11.91 -5.16
CA HIS A 428 -28.84 11.81 -3.70
C HIS A 428 -30.31 11.91 -3.30
N LYS A 429 -31.01 10.78 -3.36
CA LYS A 429 -32.09 10.48 -2.41
C LYS A 429 -31.89 9.05 -1.92
N PRO A 430 -31.42 8.83 -0.68
CA PRO A 430 -31.62 7.55 -0.02
C PRO A 430 -33.13 7.40 0.19
N CYS A 431 -33.73 6.39 -0.42
CA CYS A 431 -35.09 5.99 -0.08
C CYS A 431 -35.10 5.43 1.35
N LEU A 432 -35.40 6.29 2.33
CA LEU A 432 -35.86 5.87 3.65
C LEU A 432 -37.23 5.21 3.49
N HIS A 433 -37.28 3.88 3.53
CA HIS A 433 -38.48 3.16 3.92
C HIS A 433 -38.26 2.53 5.29
N SER A 434 -38.97 3.11 6.25
CA SER A 434 -39.35 2.52 7.53
C SER A 434 -40.04 1.17 7.32
N GLY A 435 -39.67 0.15 8.09
CA GLY A 435 -40.39 -1.12 8.09
C GLY A 435 -39.69 -2.27 8.82
N ASN A 436 -39.87 -2.30 10.14
CA ASN A 436 -39.91 -3.45 11.06
C ASN A 436 -38.86 -4.58 11.00
N ALA A 437 -38.20 -4.72 12.16
CA ALA A 437 -37.48 -5.91 12.59
C ALA A 437 -38.34 -7.18 12.55
N LEU A 438 -37.78 -8.25 11.98
CA LEU A 438 -38.05 -9.62 12.43
C LEU A 438 -36.77 -10.44 12.37
N HIS A 439 -36.54 -11.11 13.50
CA HIS A 439 -35.40 -11.95 13.87
C HIS A 439 -35.59 -13.34 13.28
N LEU A 440 -34.69 -13.80 12.41
CA LEU A 440 -34.55 -15.22 12.07
C LEU A 440 -33.07 -15.59 11.98
N THR A 441 -32.70 -16.47 12.91
CA THR A 441 -31.44 -17.19 13.02
C THR A 441 -31.36 -18.26 11.94
N GLU A 442 -30.32 -18.23 11.11
CA GLU A 442 -29.89 -19.41 10.34
C GLU A 442 -28.36 -19.55 10.39
N THR A 443 -27.95 -20.77 10.70
CA THR A 443 -26.60 -21.28 10.95
C THR A 443 -25.72 -21.29 9.69
N PRO A 444 -24.39 -21.13 9.79
CA PRO A 444 -23.50 -21.30 8.65
C PRO A 444 -23.21 -22.79 8.42
N SER A 445 -23.56 -23.31 7.24
CA SER A 445 -23.08 -24.60 6.75
C SER A 445 -21.72 -24.43 6.09
N GLU A 446 -20.74 -25.11 6.68
CA GLU A 446 -19.41 -25.34 6.15
C GLU A 446 -19.46 -26.26 4.92
N SER A 447 -18.75 -25.90 3.85
CA SER A 447 -18.25 -26.88 2.89
C SER A 447 -16.97 -26.35 2.25
N SER A 448 -15.85 -26.72 2.84
CA SER A 448 -14.50 -26.61 2.28
C SER A 448 -14.27 -27.79 1.33
N GLU A 449 -13.96 -27.51 0.06
CA GLU A 449 -13.44 -28.51 -0.88
C GLU A 449 -11.99 -28.15 -1.20
N ALA A 450 -11.15 -29.19 -1.21
CA ALA A 450 -9.70 -29.11 -1.25
C ALA A 450 -9.15 -28.71 -2.62
N ASP A 451 -8.18 -27.79 -2.64
CA ASP A 451 -7.37 -27.47 -3.81
C ASP A 451 -6.41 -28.62 -4.12
N SER A 452 -6.49 -29.14 -5.34
CA SER A 452 -5.48 -30.01 -5.92
C SER A 452 -4.57 -29.18 -6.83
N THR A 453 -3.34 -28.94 -6.40
CA THR A 453 -2.27 -28.36 -7.22
C THR A 453 -1.29 -29.45 -7.64
N ASP A 454 -1.07 -29.58 -8.95
CA ASP A 454 0.09 -30.26 -9.52
C ASP A 454 1.11 -29.19 -9.99
N PRO A 455 2.43 -29.44 -9.90
CA PRO A 455 3.43 -28.40 -9.83
C PRO A 455 3.99 -28.01 -11.20
N SER A 456 4.23 -26.71 -11.42
CA SER A 456 5.23 -26.24 -12.37
C SER A 456 6.18 -25.28 -11.67
N THR A 457 7.44 -25.69 -11.58
CA THR A 457 8.51 -25.08 -10.80
C THR A 457 9.00 -23.75 -11.38
N ALA A 458 9.51 -22.91 -10.47
CA ALA A 458 10.21 -21.63 -10.65
C ALA A 458 9.34 -20.37 -10.85
N GLU A 459 8.73 -19.87 -9.74
CA GLU A 459 8.19 -18.50 -9.55
C GLU A 459 8.37 -17.98 -8.10
N GLU A 460 9.54 -18.25 -7.50
CA GLU A 460 9.65 -18.47 -6.05
C GLU A 460 9.86 -17.22 -5.15
N ASP A 461 10.04 -15.98 -5.63
CA ASP A 461 10.57 -14.93 -4.73
C ASP A 461 9.58 -13.89 -4.17
N GLU A 462 8.43 -13.63 -4.81
CA GLU A 462 7.50 -12.56 -4.37
C GLU A 462 6.08 -13.05 -4.09
N GLU A 463 5.56 -14.01 -4.88
CA GLU A 463 4.31 -14.69 -4.57
C GLU A 463 4.49 -15.66 -3.41
N GLU A 464 5.61 -16.38 -3.34
CA GLU A 464 5.94 -17.15 -2.14
C GLU A 464 6.04 -16.24 -0.91
N GLU A 465 6.60 -15.03 -0.99
CA GLU A 465 6.67 -14.17 0.20
C GLU A 465 5.28 -13.79 0.74
N GLU A 466 4.29 -13.54 -0.12
CA GLU A 466 2.92 -13.18 0.29
C GLU A 466 2.10 -14.41 0.69
N GLU A 467 2.13 -15.49 -0.11
CA GLU A 467 1.42 -16.74 0.16
C GLU A 467 2.01 -17.51 1.34
N GLU A 468 3.33 -17.52 1.52
CA GLU A 468 3.93 -18.02 2.74
C GLU A 468 3.57 -17.13 3.93
N GLU A 469 3.47 -15.79 3.81
CA GLU A 469 3.07 -14.96 4.97
C GLU A 469 1.67 -15.34 5.44
N ASP A 470 0.71 -15.49 4.53
CA ASP A 470 -0.65 -15.94 4.86
C ASP A 470 -0.68 -17.42 5.31
N GLY A 471 0.17 -18.28 4.76
CA GLY A 471 0.34 -19.68 5.17
C GLY A 471 0.94 -19.84 6.57
N TRP A 472 2.01 -19.10 6.88
CA TRP A 472 2.60 -19.02 8.21
C TRP A 472 1.64 -18.39 9.22
N GLU A 473 0.84 -17.39 8.81
CA GLU A 473 -0.22 -16.85 9.67
C GLU A 473 -1.27 -17.89 10.00
N SER A 474 -1.72 -18.66 9.01
CA SER A 474 -2.67 -19.76 9.23
C SER A 474 -2.08 -20.79 10.20
N ALA A 475 -0.82 -21.20 10.00
CA ALA A 475 -0.13 -22.13 10.88
C ALA A 475 0.09 -21.56 12.29
N ALA A 476 0.51 -20.31 12.42
CA ALA A 476 0.75 -19.65 13.71
C ALA A 476 -0.57 -19.43 14.49
N ARG A 477 -1.67 -19.13 13.78
CA ARG A 477 -3.01 -19.10 14.38
C ARG A 477 -3.40 -20.47 14.92
N HIS A 478 -3.22 -21.52 14.13
CA HIS A 478 -3.51 -22.89 14.57
C HIS A 478 -2.70 -23.30 15.80
N VAL A 479 -1.39 -22.98 15.84
CA VAL A 479 -0.53 -23.24 17.00
C VAL A 479 -0.95 -22.42 18.23
N ALA A 480 -1.46 -21.20 18.05
CA ALA A 480 -1.87 -20.35 19.16
C ALA A 480 -3.25 -20.72 19.73
N GLU A 481 -4.09 -21.40 18.94
CA GLU A 481 -5.41 -21.89 19.35
C GLU A 481 -5.36 -23.25 20.09
N LEU A 482 -4.24 -23.98 19.98
CA LEU A 482 -3.91 -25.18 20.76
C LEU A 482 -3.33 -24.80 22.13
#